data_AF-A0A8J7CQC6-F1
#
_entry.id   AF-A0A8J7CQC6-F1
#
_cell.length_a   1.000
_cell.length_b   1.000
_cell.length_c   1.000
_cell.angle_alpha   90.00
_cell.angle_beta   90.00
_cell.angle_gamma   90.00
#
_symmetry.space_group_name_H-M   'P 1'
#
loop_
_entity.id
_entity.type
_entity.pdbx_description
1 polymer ?
#
loop_
_entity_poly.entity_id
_entity_poly.type
_entity_poly.pdbx_seq_one_letter_code
_entity_poly.pdbx_strand_id
1 'polypeptide(L)'
;MKKFFLLAVTMFVAVNVSTAQANSMPREEMCVGGVGYGCMFSYVKEVFGEPAECRTFDGVDVHGCTWIYSPQFSVTGRTFGNPVSEEMTVVAFSLKDDSLTLPDGLTGADVISTCRTIPTCR
;
A
#
# COMPACT_ATOMS: atom_id res chain seq x y z
N MET A 1 -42.22 19.36 10.53
CA MET A 1 -41.66 18.07 10.96
C MET A 1 -41.19 17.18 9.80
N LYS A 2 -41.92 17.05 8.68
CA LYS A 2 -41.50 16.22 7.51
C LYS A 2 -40.13 16.57 6.88
N LYS A 3 -39.75 17.84 6.82
CA LYS A 3 -38.49 18.29 6.18
C LYS A 3 -37.22 17.93 6.99
N PHE A 4 -37.30 17.96 8.32
CA PHE A 4 -36.18 17.57 9.20
C PHE A 4 -35.92 16.06 9.16
N PHE A 5 -36.97 15.26 9.04
CA PHE A 5 -36.85 13.81 8.91
C PHE A 5 -36.18 13.41 7.59
N LEU A 6 -36.53 14.09 6.48
CA LEU A 6 -35.91 13.85 5.18
C LEU A 6 -34.41 14.16 5.19
N LEU A 7 -34.02 15.27 5.82
CA LEU A 7 -32.63 15.73 5.94
C LEU A 7 -31.77 14.76 6.76
N ALA A 8 -32.31 14.26 7.87
CA ALA A 8 -31.65 13.27 8.71
C ALA A 8 -31.44 11.94 7.97
N VAL A 9 -32.42 11.49 7.17
CA VAL A 9 -32.31 10.26 6.37
C VAL A 9 -31.24 10.43 5.27
N THR A 10 -31.20 11.57 4.56
CA THR A 10 -30.16 11.81 3.55
C THR A 10 -28.76 11.87 4.15
N MET A 11 -28.60 12.48 5.33
CA MET A 11 -27.30 12.55 6.01
C MET A 11 -26.86 11.15 6.48
N PHE A 12 -27.79 10.33 6.99
CA PHE A 12 -27.50 8.96 7.38
C PHE A 12 -27.10 8.09 6.17
N VAL A 13 -27.77 8.22 5.03
CA VAL A 13 -27.40 7.51 3.80
C VAL A 13 -26.04 7.99 3.29
N ALA A 14 -25.76 9.30 3.26
CA ALA A 14 -24.48 9.82 2.81
C ALA A 14 -23.29 9.35 3.67
N VAL A 15 -23.47 9.29 4.99
CA VAL A 15 -22.43 8.80 5.92
C VAL A 15 -22.19 7.30 5.71
N ASN A 16 -23.23 6.48 5.58
CA ASN A 16 -23.07 5.03 5.39
C ASN A 16 -22.55 4.65 3.99
N VAL A 17 -22.87 5.42 2.95
CA VAL A 17 -22.33 5.20 1.60
C VAL A 17 -20.83 5.53 1.53
N SER A 18 -20.41 6.59 2.24
CA SER A 18 -19.00 7.01 2.27
C SER A 18 -18.12 6.01 3.05
N THR A 19 -18.62 5.44 4.14
CA THR A 19 -17.88 4.42 4.92
C THR A 19 -17.83 3.06 4.22
N ALA A 20 -18.80 2.73 3.36
CA ALA A 20 -18.79 1.50 2.57
C ALA A 20 -17.72 1.51 1.45
N GLN A 21 -17.39 2.69 0.89
CA GLN A 21 -16.35 2.81 -0.15
C GLN A 21 -14.92 2.64 0.38
N ALA A 22 -14.67 2.96 1.66
CA ALA A 22 -13.34 2.77 2.26
C ALA A 22 -12.95 1.28 2.40
N ASN A 23 -13.94 0.38 2.55
CA ASN A 23 -13.69 -1.05 2.81
C ASN A 23 -13.55 -1.91 1.55
N SER A 24 -13.55 -1.31 0.35
CA SER A 24 -13.57 -2.04 -0.92
C SER A 24 -12.61 -1.46 -1.96
N MET A 25 -11.43 -1.01 -1.53
CA MET A 25 -10.38 -0.61 -2.46
C MET A 25 -9.75 -1.84 -3.12
N PRO A 26 -9.78 -1.95 -4.46
CA PRO A 26 -9.11 -3.04 -5.15
C PRO A 26 -7.60 -2.91 -4.99
N ARG A 27 -6.89 -4.05 -4.96
CA ARG A 27 -5.43 -4.12 -4.68
C ARG A 27 -4.64 -3.25 -5.66
N GLU A 28 -5.11 -3.15 -6.89
CA GLU A 28 -4.52 -2.40 -7.99
C GLU A 28 -4.56 -0.88 -7.74
N GLU A 29 -5.47 -0.41 -6.89
CA GLU A 29 -5.59 1.00 -6.50
C GLU A 29 -4.85 1.32 -5.20
N MET A 30 -4.30 0.32 -4.49
CA MET A 30 -3.57 0.52 -3.24
C MET A 30 -2.10 0.88 -3.52
N CYS A 31 -1.65 2.00 -2.97
CA CYS A 31 -0.26 2.39 -3.01
C CYS A 31 0.18 3.15 -1.76
N VAL A 32 1.44 2.94 -1.38
CA VAL A 32 2.11 3.57 -0.25
C VAL A 32 3.24 4.44 -0.77
N GLY A 33 3.18 5.75 -0.50
CA GLY A 33 4.21 6.69 -0.98
C GLY A 33 4.40 6.71 -2.50
N GLY A 34 3.37 6.33 -3.28
CA GLY A 34 3.46 6.18 -4.74
C GLY A 34 3.89 4.79 -5.22
N VAL A 35 4.33 3.90 -4.33
CA VAL A 35 4.65 2.51 -4.64
C VAL A 35 3.39 1.66 -4.55
N GLY A 36 3.00 1.03 -5.66
CA GLY A 36 1.84 0.14 -5.74
C GLY A 36 2.22 -1.31 -6.08
N TYR A 37 1.21 -2.16 -6.20
CA TYR A 37 1.38 -3.51 -6.72
C TYR A 37 2.00 -3.48 -8.13
N GLY A 38 2.99 -4.35 -8.38
CA GLY A 38 3.66 -4.44 -9.68
C GLY A 38 4.86 -3.51 -9.87
N CYS A 39 5.09 -2.54 -8.97
CA CYS A 39 6.31 -1.73 -9.02
C CYS A 39 7.57 -2.58 -8.86
N MET A 40 8.67 -2.20 -9.50
CA MET A 40 9.97 -2.85 -9.30
C MET A 40 10.56 -2.49 -7.94
N PHE A 41 11.31 -3.41 -7.34
CA PHE A 41 12.05 -3.19 -6.10
C PHE A 41 13.09 -2.07 -6.22
N SER A 42 13.71 -1.89 -7.39
CA SER A 42 14.55 -0.72 -7.68
C SER A 42 13.82 0.60 -7.39
N TYR A 43 12.56 0.74 -7.81
CA TYR A 43 11.75 1.92 -7.54
C TYR A 43 11.36 2.04 -6.05
N VAL A 44 11.07 0.93 -5.37
CA VAL A 44 10.83 0.92 -3.91
C VAL A 44 12.03 1.52 -3.17
N LYS A 45 13.23 1.16 -3.60
CA LYS A 45 14.49 1.65 -3.04
C LYS A 45 14.73 3.13 -3.31
N GLU A 46 14.35 3.63 -4.48
CA GLU A 46 14.39 5.06 -4.79
C GLU A 46 13.47 5.87 -3.88
N VAL A 47 12.27 5.35 -3.56
CA VAL A 47 11.27 6.05 -2.75
C VAL A 47 11.57 5.97 -1.26
N PHE A 48 11.92 4.79 -0.73
CA PHE A 48 12.06 4.58 0.72
C PHE A 48 13.52 4.44 1.19
N GLY A 49 14.48 4.42 0.27
CA GLY A 49 15.89 4.19 0.56
C GLY A 49 16.23 2.70 0.75
N GLU A 50 17.36 2.46 1.43
CA GLU A 50 17.86 1.13 1.74
C GLU A 50 17.02 0.46 2.85
N PRO A 51 16.61 -0.81 2.68
CA PRO A 51 15.95 -1.54 3.75
C PRO A 51 16.93 -1.92 4.86
N ALA A 52 16.42 -2.04 6.09
CA ALA A 52 17.21 -2.51 7.22
C ALA A 52 17.50 -4.02 7.15
N GLU A 53 16.57 -4.80 6.57
CA GLU A 53 16.69 -6.25 6.43
C GLU A 53 15.98 -6.73 5.16
N CYS A 54 16.51 -7.74 4.48
CA CYS A 54 15.80 -8.53 3.46
C CYS A 54 15.60 -9.95 3.98
N ARG A 55 14.34 -10.38 4.10
CA ARG A 55 13.98 -11.77 4.39
C ARG A 55 13.57 -12.47 3.12
N THR A 56 14.38 -13.39 2.66
CA THR A 56 14.10 -14.17 1.45
C THR A 56 13.20 -15.36 1.75
N PHE A 57 12.41 -15.76 0.76
CA PHE A 57 11.73 -17.04 0.75
C PHE A 57 11.85 -17.68 -0.63
N ASP A 58 12.06 -18.99 -0.65
CA ASP A 58 12.25 -19.76 -1.87
C ASP A 58 11.22 -20.89 -1.94
N GLY A 59 10.39 -20.86 -2.98
CA GLY A 59 9.49 -21.92 -3.38
C GLY A 59 9.99 -22.61 -4.65
N VAL A 60 9.22 -23.59 -5.15
CA VAL A 60 9.62 -24.42 -6.31
C VAL A 60 9.88 -23.58 -7.57
N ASP A 61 9.10 -22.52 -7.80
CA ASP A 61 9.24 -21.62 -8.97
C ASP A 61 9.05 -20.13 -8.60
N VAL A 62 9.01 -19.84 -7.30
CA VAL A 62 8.74 -18.49 -6.78
C VAL A 62 9.83 -18.13 -5.79
N HIS A 63 10.53 -17.06 -6.08
CA HIS A 63 11.49 -16.47 -5.17
C HIS A 63 10.94 -15.13 -4.69
N GLY A 64 11.10 -14.86 -3.41
CA GLY A 64 10.57 -13.66 -2.78
C GLY A 64 11.54 -13.03 -1.83
N CYS A 65 11.43 -11.72 -1.66
CA CYS A 65 12.08 -11.02 -0.56
C CYS A 65 11.09 -10.03 0.04
N THR A 66 11.11 -9.97 1.37
CA THR A 66 10.46 -8.90 2.13
C THR A 66 11.55 -7.94 2.62
N TRP A 67 11.53 -6.72 2.10
CA TRP A 67 12.31 -5.59 2.57
C TRP A 67 11.64 -4.97 3.79
N ILE A 68 12.35 -5.00 4.90
CA ILE A 68 11.90 -4.47 6.18
C ILE A 68 12.60 -3.14 6.42
N TYR A 69 11.82 -2.07 6.46
CA TYR A 69 12.29 -0.72 6.72
C TYR A 69 12.17 -0.38 8.22
N SER A 70 11.11 -0.89 8.85
CA SER A 70 10.90 -0.77 10.29
C SER A 70 10.06 -1.94 10.80
N PRO A 71 9.92 -2.14 12.13
CA PRO A 71 8.99 -3.13 12.69
C PRO A 71 7.52 -2.93 12.29
N GLN A 72 7.19 -1.79 11.68
CA GLN A 72 5.85 -1.35 11.33
C GLN A 72 5.64 -1.21 9.81
N PHE A 73 6.71 -1.23 9.01
CA PHE A 73 6.64 -1.10 7.56
C PHE A 73 7.56 -2.09 6.85
N SER A 74 6.97 -2.85 5.94
CA SER A 74 7.71 -3.72 5.02
C SER A 74 7.03 -3.86 3.67
N VAL A 75 7.83 -4.15 2.66
CA VAL A 75 7.41 -4.36 1.27
C VAL A 75 7.86 -5.73 0.83
N THR A 76 6.95 -6.53 0.27
CA THR A 76 7.24 -7.87 -0.22
C THR A 76 7.17 -7.89 -1.73
N GLY A 77 8.21 -8.42 -2.35
CA GLY A 77 8.33 -8.64 -3.77
C GLY A 77 8.46 -10.10 -4.10
N ARG A 78 8.17 -10.45 -5.36
CA ARG A 78 8.41 -11.79 -5.89
C ARG A 78 8.95 -11.75 -7.31
N THR A 79 9.57 -12.84 -7.71
CA THR A 79 9.93 -13.17 -9.08
C THR A 79 9.72 -14.66 -9.33
N PHE A 80 9.64 -15.04 -10.60
CA PHE A 80 9.45 -16.42 -11.03
C PHE A 80 10.68 -16.90 -11.80
N GLY A 81 11.24 -18.04 -11.42
CA GLY A 81 12.39 -18.66 -12.10
C GLY A 81 13.72 -17.91 -12.04
N ASN A 82 13.74 -16.68 -11.49
CA ASN A 82 14.95 -15.86 -11.31
C ASN A 82 15.31 -15.75 -9.83
N PRO A 83 16.61 -15.57 -9.49
CA PRO A 83 17.00 -15.28 -8.12
C PRO A 83 16.45 -13.92 -7.65
N VAL A 84 16.41 -13.72 -6.33
CA VAL A 84 16.02 -12.46 -5.70
C VAL A 84 16.91 -11.30 -6.21
N SER A 85 16.30 -10.25 -6.74
CA SER A 85 16.96 -9.08 -7.30
C SER A 85 16.11 -7.81 -7.16
N GLU A 86 16.66 -6.65 -7.49
CA GLU A 86 15.90 -5.39 -7.53
C GLU A 86 14.88 -5.34 -8.68
N GLU A 87 14.89 -6.32 -9.59
CA GLU A 87 13.90 -6.44 -10.69
C GLU A 87 12.61 -7.15 -10.26
N MET A 88 12.54 -7.57 -9.00
CA MET A 88 11.34 -8.19 -8.44
C MET A 88 10.18 -7.21 -8.43
N THR A 89 8.97 -7.74 -8.60
CA THR A 89 7.76 -6.93 -8.56
C THR A 89 7.12 -6.98 -7.18
N VAL A 90 6.66 -5.83 -6.71
CA VAL A 90 5.95 -5.68 -5.44
C VAL A 90 4.63 -6.43 -5.50
N VAL A 91 4.36 -7.22 -4.47
CA VAL A 91 3.12 -8.00 -4.36
C VAL A 91 2.34 -7.76 -3.07
N ALA A 92 2.98 -7.22 -2.05
CA ALA A 92 2.31 -6.88 -0.80
C ALA A 92 3.04 -5.77 -0.04
N PHE A 93 2.28 -5.08 0.79
CA PHE A 93 2.77 -4.15 1.81
C PHE A 93 2.26 -4.64 3.17
N SER A 94 3.08 -4.48 4.19
CA SER A 94 2.63 -4.62 5.58
C SER A 94 2.88 -3.29 6.30
N LEU A 95 1.81 -2.76 6.87
CA LEU A 95 1.77 -1.47 7.53
C LEU A 95 1.01 -1.64 8.85
N LYS A 96 1.61 -1.23 9.96
CA LYS A 96 0.92 -1.20 11.28
C LYS A 96 0.53 0.23 11.61
N ASP A 97 -0.76 0.43 11.88
CA ASP A 97 -1.46 1.73 12.02
C ASP A 97 -0.85 2.71 13.03
N ASP A 98 -0.09 2.25 14.02
CA ASP A 98 0.24 3.08 15.20
C ASP A 98 1.49 3.97 15.06
N SER A 99 2.04 4.19 13.86
CA SER A 99 3.45 4.63 13.79
C SER A 99 3.99 5.22 12.48
N LEU A 100 3.13 5.80 11.65
CA LEU A 100 3.63 6.47 10.45
C LEU A 100 4.18 7.84 10.78
N THR A 101 5.48 7.86 11.01
CA THR A 101 6.35 8.96 10.63
C THR A 101 7.33 8.38 9.61
N LEU A 102 7.01 8.49 8.32
CA LEU A 102 8.02 8.30 7.28
C LEU A 102 9.12 9.38 7.46
N PRO A 103 10.35 9.20 6.93
CA PRO A 103 11.42 10.20 7.01
C PRO A 103 10.97 11.60 6.55
N ASP A 104 9.93 11.67 5.71
CA ASP A 104 9.36 12.88 5.14
C ASP A 104 8.13 13.44 5.91
N GLY A 105 7.80 12.88 7.08
CA GLY A 105 6.74 13.39 7.95
C GLY A 105 5.30 13.03 7.55
N LEU A 106 5.11 12.07 6.64
CA LEU A 106 3.78 11.57 6.25
C LEU A 106 3.17 10.69 7.36
N THR A 107 1.89 10.92 7.66
CA THR A 107 1.12 10.20 8.68
C THR A 107 0.28 9.07 8.09
N GLY A 108 -0.14 8.10 8.91
CA GLY A 108 -0.74 6.84 8.41
C GLY A 108 -2.01 6.97 7.59
N ALA A 109 -2.73 8.09 7.73
CA ALA A 109 -3.89 8.39 6.91
C ALA A 109 -3.53 8.80 5.46
N ASP A 110 -2.32 9.31 5.21
CA ASP A 110 -1.83 9.72 3.88
C ASP A 110 -1.21 8.55 3.11
N VAL A 111 -1.04 7.40 3.78
CA VAL A 111 -0.15 6.32 3.35
C VAL A 111 -0.89 5.27 2.52
N ILE A 112 -2.22 5.19 2.61
CA ILE A 112 -3.03 4.42 1.66
C ILE A 112 -3.81 5.42 0.81
N SER A 113 -3.15 5.95 -0.22
CA SER A 113 -3.82 6.81 -1.20
C SER A 113 -4.45 5.95 -2.29
N THR A 114 -5.62 6.32 -2.78
CA THR A 114 -6.18 5.71 -3.99
C THR A 114 -5.35 6.14 -5.19
N CYS A 115 -4.66 5.20 -5.81
CA CYS A 115 -3.88 5.41 -7.02
C CYS A 115 -4.78 5.63 -8.26
N ARG A 116 -5.63 6.67 -8.27
CA ARG A 116 -6.38 7.06 -9.49
C ARG A 116 -5.53 7.84 -10.49
N THR A 117 -4.38 8.39 -10.07
CA THR A 117 -3.58 9.35 -10.88
C THR A 117 -2.07 9.33 -10.63
N ILE A 118 -1.50 8.28 -10.01
CA ILE A 118 -0.03 8.21 -9.84
C ILE A 118 0.57 7.72 -11.17
N PRO A 119 1.64 8.35 -11.69
CA PRO A 119 2.34 7.83 -12.84
C PRO A 119 2.78 6.42 -12.48
N THR A 120 2.20 5.45 -13.19
CA THR A 120 2.52 4.03 -13.17
C THR A 120 4.02 3.84 -12.91
N CYS A 121 4.34 3.00 -11.91
CA CYS A 121 5.68 2.47 -11.65
C CYS A 121 6.53 2.54 -12.93
N ARG A 122 7.62 3.33 -12.90
CA ARG A 122 8.51 3.46 -14.07
C ARG A 122 9.17 2.12 -14.41
#